data_AF-A0A164M5M1-F1
#
_entry.id   AF-A0A164M5M1-F1
#
_cell.length_a   1.000
_cell.length_b   1.000
_cell.length_c   1.000
_cell.angle_alpha   90.00
_cell.angle_beta   90.00
_cell.angle_gamma   90.00
#
_symmetry.space_group_name_H-M   'P 1'
#
loop_
_entity.id
_entity.type
_entity.pdbx_description
1 polymer ?
#
loop_
_entity_poly.entity_id
_entity_poly.type
_entity_poly.pdbx_seq_one_letter_code
_entity_poly.pdbx_strand_id
1 'polypeptide(L)'
;MRSLQIEWHLTHKLGLLRDLRELCPNLHEINLRGLRSEPFSVVDLYGIIASLDNLEIIEISETGLFLFTILPMRTRLKFLHLTCYPGDEFLRSGSPPILIDTRVWPHLTGLSLEIDHHEFVSLFDIPSESFSSRHPSPVQDFWLKMHDLNGTFSRPGSPYQIFRVLAEQFTSLHSLAIFLPPAVDHDIPATFEFKVIRPILNLPNITRFMLRDKSHLIMTDADVRSLVAAWPRLEVFWLPNCALDENPRHLTALTLSSLLIFIDHCPSLRELRLLVDARITAAELKPVPGRSFPKAFERLILGHSPLPEKLHLVIAFLTFVLPAPRTLSYSGFRLRGHGRSKNHRRWNRVRNVLNRVWRVRRSTGISVQCM
;
A
#
# COMPACT_ATOMS: atom_id res chain seq x y z
N MET A 1 1.36 -26.08 -19.59
CA MET A 1 1.41 -24.60 -19.40
C MET A 1 0.80 -24.28 -18.04
N ARG A 2 1.41 -23.39 -17.24
CA ARG A 2 0.93 -23.04 -15.87
C ARG A 2 0.25 -21.67 -15.77
N SER A 3 0.66 -20.74 -16.62
CA SER A 3 0.12 -19.38 -16.70
C SER A 3 -0.22 -19.06 -18.15
N LEU A 4 -1.34 -18.39 -18.36
CA LEU A 4 -1.83 -17.99 -19.68
C LEU A 4 -2.32 -16.55 -19.63
N GLN A 5 -1.80 -15.72 -20.54
CA GLN A 5 -2.29 -14.38 -20.77
C GLN A 5 -3.06 -14.35 -22.09
N ILE A 6 -4.31 -13.89 -22.05
CA ILE A 6 -5.17 -13.77 -23.23
C ILE A 6 -5.27 -12.30 -23.58
N GLU A 7 -4.60 -11.91 -24.66
CA GLU A 7 -4.70 -10.55 -25.18
C GLU A 7 -5.97 -10.37 -26.04
N TRP A 8 -6.53 -9.15 -26.00
CA TRP A 8 -7.78 -8.80 -26.67
C TRP A 8 -7.79 -9.09 -28.18
N HIS A 9 -6.65 -9.03 -28.86
CA HIS A 9 -6.59 -9.21 -30.30
C HIS A 9 -6.74 -10.70 -30.72
N LEU A 10 -6.67 -11.63 -29.76
CA LEU A 10 -6.81 -13.08 -30.00
C LEU A 10 -8.25 -13.57 -29.82
N THR A 11 -9.15 -12.68 -29.40
CA THR A 11 -10.51 -13.01 -28.93
C THR A 11 -11.44 -13.50 -30.04
N HIS A 12 -11.16 -13.14 -31.29
CA HIS A 12 -11.88 -13.64 -32.46
C HIS A 12 -11.64 -15.14 -32.75
N LYS A 13 -10.65 -15.78 -32.11
CA LYS A 13 -10.37 -17.22 -32.27
C LYS A 13 -11.07 -18.06 -31.18
N LEU A 14 -12.39 -17.89 -31.06
CA LEU A 14 -13.25 -18.50 -30.02
C LEU A 14 -13.06 -20.02 -29.85
N GLY A 15 -12.77 -20.76 -30.94
CA GLY A 15 -12.54 -22.20 -30.89
C GLY A 15 -11.38 -22.58 -29.96
N LEU A 16 -10.29 -21.80 -29.94
CA LEU A 16 -9.12 -22.11 -29.12
C LEU A 16 -9.39 -22.02 -27.61
N LEU A 17 -10.39 -21.22 -27.21
CA LEU A 17 -10.70 -21.03 -25.80
C LEU A 17 -11.54 -22.17 -25.22
N ARG A 18 -12.40 -22.78 -26.04
CA ARG A 18 -13.21 -23.94 -25.62
C ARG A 18 -12.33 -25.15 -25.30
N ASP A 19 -11.22 -25.28 -26.01
CA ASP A 19 -10.28 -26.39 -25.86
C ASP A 19 -9.23 -26.14 -24.75
N LEU A 20 -9.29 -25.00 -24.03
CA LEU A 20 -8.28 -24.66 -23.03
C LEU A 20 -8.11 -25.72 -21.95
N ARG A 21 -9.19 -26.40 -21.55
CA ARG A 21 -9.11 -27.48 -20.57
C ARG A 21 -8.26 -28.64 -21.08
N GLU A 22 -8.44 -29.02 -22.35
CA GLU A 22 -7.73 -30.14 -22.98
C GLU A 22 -6.28 -29.77 -23.28
N LEU A 23 -6.06 -28.56 -23.76
CA LEU A 23 -4.72 -28.05 -24.09
C LEU A 23 -3.90 -27.76 -22.83
N CYS A 24 -4.55 -27.35 -21.74
CA CYS A 24 -3.91 -26.80 -20.55
C CYS A 24 -4.54 -27.29 -19.22
N PRO A 25 -4.59 -28.61 -18.96
CA PRO A 25 -5.22 -29.15 -17.75
C PRO A 25 -4.56 -28.70 -16.43
N ASN A 26 -3.32 -28.21 -16.50
CA ASN A 26 -2.53 -27.73 -15.35
C ASN A 26 -2.44 -26.21 -15.28
N LEU A 27 -3.41 -25.48 -15.84
CA LEU A 27 -3.45 -24.03 -15.78
C LEU A 27 -3.80 -23.58 -14.36
N HIS A 28 -2.92 -22.79 -13.76
CA HIS A 28 -3.06 -22.24 -12.40
C HIS A 28 -3.33 -20.73 -12.40
N GLU A 29 -2.88 -20.04 -13.44
CA GLU A 29 -3.02 -18.59 -13.58
C GLU A 29 -3.63 -18.26 -14.94
N ILE A 30 -4.64 -17.39 -14.93
CA ILE A 30 -5.22 -16.84 -16.14
C ILE A 30 -5.35 -15.33 -16.03
N ASN A 31 -4.82 -14.62 -17.04
CA ASN A 31 -4.92 -13.19 -17.16
C ASN A 31 -5.88 -12.84 -18.31
N LEU A 32 -7.02 -12.26 -17.91
CA LEU A 32 -8.13 -11.84 -18.75
C LEU A 32 -8.24 -10.30 -18.81
N ARG A 33 -7.20 -9.57 -18.41
CA ARG A 33 -7.23 -8.10 -18.48
C ARG A 33 -7.31 -7.63 -19.93
N GLY A 34 -8.18 -6.64 -20.17
CA GLY A 34 -8.32 -6.00 -21.47
C GLY A 34 -9.28 -6.72 -22.43
N LEU A 35 -9.92 -7.82 -21.99
CA LEU A 35 -11.06 -8.37 -22.71
C LEU A 35 -12.22 -7.39 -22.64
N ARG A 36 -12.68 -6.89 -23.79
CA ARG A 36 -13.88 -6.05 -23.86
C ARG A 36 -15.15 -6.90 -23.69
N SER A 37 -16.23 -6.30 -23.25
CA SER A 37 -17.55 -6.93 -23.10
C SER A 37 -18.16 -7.34 -24.44
N GLU A 38 -17.76 -6.70 -25.54
CA GLU A 38 -18.52 -6.74 -26.80
C GLU A 38 -18.11 -7.78 -27.87
N PRO A 39 -17.17 -8.72 -27.64
CA PRO A 39 -17.13 -9.94 -28.47
C PRO A 39 -17.27 -11.26 -27.72
N PHE A 40 -17.23 -11.28 -26.38
CA PHE A 40 -17.47 -12.52 -25.62
C PHE A 40 -18.90 -12.55 -25.11
N SER A 41 -19.60 -13.66 -25.39
CA SER A 41 -20.70 -13.98 -24.51
C SER A 41 -20.09 -14.23 -23.12
N VAL A 42 -20.60 -13.56 -22.09
CA VAL A 42 -20.30 -13.86 -20.67
C VAL A 42 -20.36 -15.38 -20.41
N VAL A 43 -21.21 -16.09 -21.17
CA VAL A 43 -21.39 -17.53 -21.19
C VAL A 43 -20.13 -18.30 -21.62
N ASP A 44 -19.36 -17.83 -22.61
CA ASP A 44 -18.13 -18.51 -23.02
C ASP A 44 -17.03 -18.37 -21.95
N LEU A 45 -16.83 -17.16 -21.40
CA LEU A 45 -15.90 -16.94 -20.29
C LEU A 45 -16.30 -17.74 -19.05
N TYR A 46 -17.61 -17.83 -18.81
CA TYR A 46 -18.17 -18.69 -17.78
C TYR A 46 -17.73 -20.13 -17.99
N GLY A 47 -17.94 -20.69 -19.19
CA GLY A 47 -17.58 -22.08 -19.51
C GLY A 47 -16.09 -22.35 -19.35
N ILE A 48 -15.25 -21.41 -19.77
CA ILE A 48 -13.79 -21.51 -19.64
C ILE A 48 -13.40 -21.59 -18.17
N ILE A 49 -13.76 -20.59 -17.36
CA ILE A 49 -13.38 -20.57 -15.94
C ILE A 49 -14.00 -21.76 -15.19
N ALA A 50 -15.22 -22.14 -15.56
CA ALA A 50 -15.89 -23.30 -14.98
C ALA A 50 -15.14 -24.63 -15.25
N SER A 51 -14.37 -24.70 -16.33
CA SER A 51 -13.63 -25.90 -16.72
C SER A 51 -12.23 -26.01 -16.09
N LEU A 52 -11.72 -24.93 -15.48
CA LEU A 52 -10.37 -24.82 -14.94
C LEU A 52 -10.35 -25.13 -13.43
N ASP A 53 -10.25 -26.42 -13.09
CA ASP A 53 -10.32 -26.91 -11.70
C ASP A 53 -9.06 -26.60 -10.86
N ASN A 54 -7.94 -26.33 -11.52
CA ASN A 54 -6.64 -26.03 -10.90
C ASN A 54 -6.35 -24.53 -10.77
N LEU A 55 -7.31 -23.67 -11.13
CA LEU A 55 -7.11 -22.23 -11.15
C LEU A 55 -6.92 -21.67 -9.73
N GLU A 56 -5.78 -21.02 -9.50
CA GLU A 56 -5.42 -20.40 -8.22
C GLU A 56 -5.32 -18.87 -8.33
N ILE A 57 -4.96 -18.34 -9.50
CA ILE A 57 -4.78 -16.92 -9.74
C ILE A 57 -5.64 -16.51 -10.93
N ILE A 58 -6.44 -15.47 -10.73
CA ILE A 58 -7.21 -14.88 -11.82
C ILE A 58 -7.02 -13.37 -11.85
N GLU A 59 -6.77 -12.83 -13.03
CA GLU A 59 -6.80 -11.39 -13.28
C GLU A 59 -7.92 -11.07 -14.26
N ILE A 60 -8.85 -10.20 -13.87
CA ILE A 60 -10.01 -9.82 -14.67
C ILE A 60 -10.13 -8.29 -14.75
N SER A 61 -10.65 -7.80 -15.86
CA SER A 61 -11.15 -6.42 -15.98
C SER A 61 -12.64 -6.33 -15.62
N GLU A 62 -13.22 -5.14 -15.66
CA GLU A 62 -14.63 -4.83 -15.39
C GLU A 62 -15.63 -5.75 -16.11
N THR A 63 -15.31 -6.13 -17.33
CA THR A 63 -16.08 -7.05 -18.16
C THR A 63 -16.22 -8.45 -17.52
N GLY A 64 -15.31 -8.78 -16.61
CA GLY A 64 -15.31 -9.98 -15.79
C GLY A 64 -16.14 -9.88 -14.50
N LEU A 65 -16.80 -8.76 -14.20
CA LEU A 65 -17.61 -8.64 -12.98
C LEU A 65 -18.73 -9.70 -12.93
N PHE A 66 -19.28 -10.11 -14.07
CA PHE A 66 -20.23 -11.22 -14.13
C PHE A 66 -19.68 -12.56 -13.64
N LEU A 67 -18.36 -12.73 -13.72
CA LEU A 67 -17.68 -13.95 -13.29
C LEU A 67 -17.74 -14.11 -11.77
N PHE A 68 -18.06 -13.07 -11.01
CA PHE A 68 -18.29 -13.17 -9.56
C PHE A 68 -19.42 -14.15 -9.20
N THR A 69 -20.30 -14.50 -10.14
CA THR A 69 -21.32 -15.54 -9.92
C THR A 69 -20.73 -16.96 -9.93
N ILE A 70 -19.60 -17.20 -10.61
CA ILE A 70 -18.96 -18.53 -10.70
C ILE A 70 -17.66 -18.67 -9.95
N LEU A 71 -16.96 -17.56 -9.73
CA LEU A 71 -15.72 -17.59 -8.98
C LEU A 71 -15.91 -18.28 -7.61
N PRO A 72 -17.03 -18.14 -6.87
CA PRO A 72 -17.27 -18.86 -5.63
C PRO A 72 -17.15 -20.40 -5.75
N MET A 73 -17.40 -20.96 -6.94
CA MET A 73 -17.23 -22.39 -7.20
C MET A 73 -15.76 -22.81 -7.29
N ARG A 74 -14.83 -21.86 -7.44
CA ARG A 74 -13.38 -22.09 -7.50
C ARG A 74 -12.81 -22.09 -6.09
N THR A 75 -12.91 -23.23 -5.41
CA THR A 75 -12.41 -23.39 -4.04
C THR A 75 -10.90 -23.16 -3.93
N ARG A 76 -10.13 -23.45 -4.98
CA ARG A 76 -8.66 -23.29 -4.99
C ARG A 76 -8.16 -21.87 -5.26
N LEU A 77 -9.06 -20.91 -5.47
CA LEU A 77 -8.67 -19.54 -5.78
C LEU A 77 -7.91 -18.93 -4.59
N LYS A 78 -6.66 -18.53 -4.82
CA LYS A 78 -5.77 -17.90 -3.83
C LYS A 78 -5.56 -16.42 -4.06
N PHE A 79 -5.56 -15.99 -5.32
CA PHE A 79 -5.34 -14.59 -5.67
C PHE A 79 -6.34 -14.12 -6.73
N LEU A 80 -6.93 -12.96 -6.48
CA LEU A 80 -7.84 -12.28 -7.40
C LEU A 80 -7.33 -10.87 -7.67
N HIS A 81 -7.10 -10.55 -8.94
CA HIS A 81 -6.88 -9.18 -9.41
C HIS A 81 -8.10 -8.70 -10.19
N LEU A 82 -8.68 -7.58 -9.81
CA LEU A 82 -9.78 -6.93 -10.50
C LEU A 82 -9.38 -5.51 -10.91
N THR A 83 -9.60 -5.17 -12.17
CA THR A 83 -9.40 -3.82 -12.71
C THR A 83 -10.71 -3.28 -13.28
N CYS A 84 -11.31 -2.29 -12.63
CA CYS A 84 -12.48 -1.54 -13.06
C CYS A 84 -12.02 -0.18 -13.61
N TYR A 85 -12.33 0.12 -14.87
CA TYR A 85 -11.91 1.37 -15.51
C TYR A 85 -13.10 2.32 -15.60
N PRO A 86 -13.04 3.52 -15.01
CA PRO A 86 -14.22 4.34 -14.92
C PRO A 86 -14.58 4.92 -16.30
N GLY A 87 -15.87 4.91 -16.63
CA GLY A 87 -16.39 5.38 -17.92
C GLY A 87 -17.08 4.29 -18.74
N ASP A 88 -16.88 3.02 -18.42
CA ASP A 88 -17.71 1.96 -18.97
C ASP A 88 -19.13 2.04 -18.36
N GLU A 89 -20.15 2.01 -19.21
CA GLU A 89 -21.56 2.20 -18.82
C GLU A 89 -22.11 1.12 -17.89
N PHE A 90 -21.30 0.10 -17.60
CA PHE A 90 -21.74 -1.14 -17.00
C PHE A 90 -22.39 -0.95 -15.62
N LEU A 91 -21.74 -0.18 -14.74
CA LEU A 91 -22.29 0.16 -13.41
C LEU A 91 -23.35 1.27 -13.45
N ARG A 92 -23.51 1.98 -14.58
CA ARG A 92 -24.55 3.01 -14.75
C ARG A 92 -25.87 2.45 -15.26
N SER A 93 -25.88 1.22 -15.78
CA SER A 93 -27.01 0.61 -16.51
C SER A 93 -28.25 0.21 -15.69
N GLY A 94 -28.34 0.60 -14.41
CA GLY A 94 -29.48 0.19 -13.55
C GLY A 94 -29.46 -1.28 -13.14
N SER A 95 -28.38 -2.00 -13.45
CA SER A 95 -28.14 -3.36 -12.92
C SER A 95 -28.00 -3.33 -11.41
N PRO A 96 -28.45 -4.38 -10.69
CA PRO A 96 -28.29 -4.44 -9.24
C PRO A 96 -26.79 -4.38 -8.87
N PRO A 97 -26.44 -3.72 -7.75
CA PRO A 97 -25.05 -3.63 -7.31
C PRO A 97 -24.50 -5.04 -7.08
N ILE A 98 -23.34 -5.32 -7.69
CA ILE A 98 -22.63 -6.59 -7.47
C ILE A 98 -21.94 -6.49 -6.11
N LEU A 99 -22.38 -7.29 -5.14
CA LEU A 99 -21.75 -7.37 -3.83
C LEU A 99 -20.69 -8.47 -3.85
N ILE A 100 -19.45 -8.13 -3.47
CA ILE A 100 -18.36 -9.09 -3.37
C ILE A 100 -18.25 -9.56 -1.91
N ASP A 101 -18.69 -10.79 -1.66
CA ASP A 101 -18.43 -11.46 -0.40
C ASP A 101 -17.18 -12.34 -0.50
N THR A 102 -16.04 -11.84 0.00
CA THR A 102 -14.78 -12.62 -0.08
C THR A 102 -14.76 -13.90 0.73
N ARG A 103 -15.72 -14.10 1.65
CA ARG A 103 -15.80 -15.29 2.51
C ARG A 103 -16.23 -16.54 1.73
N VAL A 104 -16.77 -16.38 0.52
CA VAL A 104 -17.10 -17.51 -0.36
C VAL A 104 -15.87 -18.23 -0.88
N TRP A 105 -14.68 -17.62 -0.79
CA TRP A 105 -13.41 -18.22 -1.19
C TRP A 105 -12.55 -18.53 0.04
N PRO A 106 -12.66 -19.72 0.64
CA PRO A 106 -11.95 -20.04 1.89
C PRO A 106 -10.41 -19.98 1.75
N HIS A 107 -9.89 -20.05 0.53
CA HIS A 107 -8.46 -20.04 0.23
C HIS A 107 -7.96 -18.71 -0.37
N LEU A 108 -8.81 -17.70 -0.54
CA LEU A 108 -8.41 -16.41 -1.11
C LEU A 108 -7.56 -15.61 -0.12
N THR A 109 -6.24 -15.73 -0.27
CA THR A 109 -5.27 -15.04 0.58
C THR A 109 -4.90 -13.66 0.06
N GLY A 110 -5.04 -13.40 -1.24
CA GLY A 110 -4.67 -12.13 -1.86
C GLY A 110 -5.77 -11.53 -2.72
N LEU A 111 -6.01 -10.22 -2.55
CA LEU A 111 -6.96 -9.45 -3.33
C LEU A 111 -6.33 -8.14 -3.80
N SER A 112 -6.41 -7.89 -5.09
CA SER A 112 -5.86 -6.71 -5.72
C SER A 112 -6.93 -6.01 -6.53
N LEU A 113 -7.24 -4.76 -6.20
CA LEU A 113 -8.29 -3.97 -6.83
C LEU A 113 -7.70 -2.72 -7.46
N GLU A 114 -8.06 -2.42 -8.70
CA GLU A 114 -7.85 -1.15 -9.36
C GLU A 114 -9.24 -0.60 -9.74
N ILE A 115 -9.75 0.43 -9.07
CA ILE A 115 -11.20 0.76 -9.05
C ILE A 115 -11.50 2.22 -8.69
N ASP A 116 -12.65 2.78 -9.09
CA ASP A 116 -13.11 4.10 -8.62
C ASP A 116 -13.55 4.07 -7.14
N HIS A 117 -13.51 5.22 -6.47
CA HIS A 117 -14.01 5.36 -5.10
C HIS A 117 -15.46 4.91 -4.92
N HIS A 118 -16.36 5.36 -5.78
CA HIS A 118 -17.78 5.05 -5.62
C HIS A 118 -18.03 3.55 -5.77
N GLU A 119 -17.40 2.94 -6.78
CA GLU A 119 -17.53 1.52 -7.07
C GLU A 119 -16.95 0.67 -5.94
N PHE A 120 -15.79 1.04 -5.39
CA PHE A 120 -15.22 0.35 -4.23
C PHE A 120 -16.20 0.33 -3.06
N VAL A 121 -16.82 1.46 -2.74
CA VAL A 121 -17.81 1.53 -1.67
C VAL A 121 -19.01 0.65 -2.04
N SER A 122 -19.58 0.79 -3.23
CA SER A 122 -20.74 -0.02 -3.66
C SER A 122 -20.48 -1.53 -3.67
N LEU A 123 -19.28 -1.99 -4.03
CA LEU A 123 -18.94 -3.42 -4.07
C LEU A 123 -18.90 -4.06 -2.68
N PHE A 124 -18.63 -3.27 -1.63
CA PHE A 124 -18.38 -3.76 -0.28
C PHE A 124 -19.26 -3.12 0.80
N ASP A 125 -20.20 -2.23 0.44
CA ASP A 125 -21.17 -1.63 1.37
C ASP A 125 -22.27 -2.64 1.73
N ILE A 126 -21.84 -3.68 2.44
CA ILE A 126 -22.71 -4.72 2.96
C ILE A 126 -23.41 -4.15 4.21
N PRO A 127 -24.75 -4.15 4.28
CA PRO A 127 -25.48 -3.57 5.41
C PRO A 127 -25.05 -4.14 6.76
N SER A 128 -24.84 -3.26 7.74
CA SER A 128 -24.33 -3.56 9.09
C SER A 128 -25.09 -4.68 9.81
N GLU A 129 -26.39 -4.80 9.54
CA GLU A 129 -27.28 -5.79 10.16
C GLU A 129 -26.94 -7.24 9.78
N SER A 130 -26.13 -7.45 8.73
CA SER A 130 -25.76 -8.78 8.24
C SER A 130 -24.46 -9.36 8.83
N PHE A 131 -23.77 -8.63 9.72
CA PHE A 131 -22.44 -9.04 10.25
C PHE A 131 -22.47 -9.93 11.49
N SER A 132 -23.62 -10.08 12.16
CA SER A 132 -23.70 -10.69 13.51
C SER A 132 -23.28 -12.16 13.61
N SER A 133 -23.04 -12.86 12.50
CA SER A 133 -22.72 -14.30 12.49
C SER A 133 -21.55 -14.71 11.60
N ARG A 134 -20.83 -13.77 10.96
CA ARG A 134 -19.98 -14.13 9.81
C ARG A 134 -18.52 -14.36 10.17
N HIS A 135 -17.95 -15.41 9.59
CA HIS A 135 -16.52 -15.71 9.62
C HIS A 135 -15.69 -14.56 9.04
N PRO A 136 -14.46 -14.32 9.54
CA PRO A 136 -13.57 -13.30 8.99
C PRO A 136 -13.18 -13.64 7.54
N SER A 137 -12.97 -12.62 6.71
CA SER A 137 -12.41 -12.82 5.36
C SER A 137 -11.04 -13.51 5.46
N PRO A 138 -10.72 -14.49 4.59
CA PRO A 138 -9.42 -15.15 4.57
C PRO A 138 -8.32 -14.31 3.94
N VAL A 139 -8.65 -13.13 3.37
CA VAL A 139 -7.68 -12.27 2.70
C VAL A 139 -6.65 -11.73 3.69
N GLN A 140 -5.38 -11.96 3.38
CA GLN A 140 -4.23 -11.54 4.18
C GLN A 140 -3.47 -10.41 3.49
N ASP A 141 -3.42 -10.42 2.16
CA ASP A 141 -2.75 -9.43 1.34
C ASP A 141 -3.76 -8.63 0.51
N PHE A 142 -3.88 -7.34 0.78
CA PHE A 142 -4.79 -6.45 0.06
C PHE A 142 -4.04 -5.31 -0.62
N TRP A 143 -4.27 -5.18 -1.92
CA TRP A 143 -3.75 -4.10 -2.74
C TRP A 143 -4.90 -3.33 -3.34
N LEU A 144 -4.92 -2.01 -3.15
CA LEU A 144 -5.95 -1.13 -3.65
C LEU A 144 -5.32 0.02 -4.41
N LYS A 145 -5.65 0.15 -5.68
CA LYS A 145 -5.36 1.33 -6.47
C LYS A 145 -6.66 2.01 -6.83
N MET A 146 -6.76 3.26 -6.41
CA MET A 146 -7.98 4.02 -6.56
C MET A 146 -7.85 5.00 -7.72
N HIS A 147 -8.92 5.11 -8.49
CA HIS A 147 -9.12 6.16 -9.48
C HIS A 147 -10.01 7.27 -8.89
N ASP A 148 -9.79 8.52 -9.32
CA ASP A 148 -10.67 9.66 -9.04
C ASP A 148 -11.07 10.34 -10.35
N LEU A 149 -11.73 9.59 -11.24
CA LEU A 149 -12.10 10.15 -12.55
C LEU A 149 -13.25 11.16 -12.44
N ASN A 150 -14.07 11.06 -11.39
CA ASN A 150 -15.24 11.92 -11.20
C ASN A 150 -15.04 12.99 -10.10
N GLY A 151 -13.83 13.15 -9.55
CA GLY A 151 -13.58 14.03 -8.40
C GLY A 151 -14.33 13.57 -7.13
N THR A 152 -14.83 12.33 -7.09
CA THR A 152 -15.55 11.73 -5.96
C THR A 152 -14.65 11.54 -4.76
N PHE A 153 -13.38 11.21 -4.99
CA PHE A 153 -12.40 11.06 -3.92
C PHE A 153 -12.12 12.39 -3.21
N SER A 154 -12.25 13.51 -3.91
CA SER A 154 -12.08 14.85 -3.34
C SER A 154 -13.19 15.24 -2.35
N ARG A 155 -14.26 14.45 -2.22
CA ARG A 155 -15.34 14.70 -1.24
C ARG A 155 -14.87 14.44 0.19
N PRO A 156 -15.20 15.33 1.16
CA PRO A 156 -14.90 15.11 2.57
C PRO A 156 -15.41 13.75 3.06
N GLY A 157 -14.57 12.99 3.75
CA GLY A 157 -14.94 11.70 4.34
C GLY A 157 -14.82 10.48 3.41
N SER A 158 -14.58 10.68 2.11
CA SER A 158 -14.38 9.58 1.16
C SER A 158 -13.29 8.58 1.60
N PRO A 159 -12.11 9.00 2.11
CA PRO A 159 -11.07 8.05 2.47
C PRO A 159 -11.42 7.29 3.75
N TYR A 160 -12.12 7.94 4.67
CA TYR A 160 -12.59 7.30 5.91
C TYR A 160 -13.53 6.13 5.62
N GLN A 161 -14.43 6.27 4.63
CA GLN A 161 -15.32 5.18 4.23
C GLN A 161 -14.54 3.98 3.70
N ILE A 162 -13.49 4.20 2.90
CA ILE A 162 -12.62 3.12 2.42
C ILE A 162 -11.96 2.40 3.60
N PHE A 163 -11.33 3.14 4.51
CA PHE A 163 -10.68 2.54 5.69
C PHE A 163 -11.68 1.82 6.60
N ARG A 164 -12.90 2.34 6.74
CA ARG A 164 -13.99 1.68 7.48
C ARG A 164 -14.36 0.34 6.86
N VAL A 165 -14.66 0.32 5.57
CA VAL A 165 -14.95 -0.92 4.82
C VAL A 165 -13.81 -1.92 4.95
N LEU A 166 -12.56 -1.46 4.82
CA LEU A 166 -11.40 -2.34 4.95
C LEU A 166 -11.31 -2.99 6.34
N ALA A 167 -11.52 -2.20 7.39
CA ALA A 167 -11.50 -2.67 8.77
C ALA A 167 -12.63 -3.66 9.09
N GLU A 168 -13.81 -3.43 8.53
CA GLU A 168 -15.00 -4.26 8.76
C GLU A 168 -14.95 -5.57 7.96
N GLN A 169 -14.48 -5.54 6.71
CA GLN A 169 -14.50 -6.72 5.82
C GLN A 169 -13.27 -7.62 5.94
N PHE A 170 -12.10 -7.06 6.24
CA PHE A 170 -10.82 -7.77 6.11
C PHE A 170 -10.05 -7.80 7.42
N THR A 171 -10.63 -8.41 8.45
CA THR A 171 -10.04 -8.51 9.80
C THR A 171 -8.77 -9.38 9.86
N SER A 172 -8.54 -10.22 8.85
CA SER A 172 -7.35 -11.11 8.75
C SER A 172 -6.14 -10.47 8.04
N LEU A 173 -6.19 -9.16 7.71
CA LEU A 173 -5.13 -8.53 6.94
C LEU A 173 -3.78 -8.52 7.66
N HIS A 174 -2.75 -8.91 6.91
CA HIS A 174 -1.35 -8.82 7.28
C HIS A 174 -0.63 -7.74 6.47
N SER A 175 -1.01 -7.56 5.20
CA SER A 175 -0.42 -6.61 4.29
C SER A 175 -1.51 -5.76 3.64
N LEU A 176 -1.39 -4.45 3.76
CA LEU A 176 -2.31 -3.49 3.15
C LEU A 176 -1.50 -2.45 2.37
N ALA A 177 -1.73 -2.38 1.06
CA ALA A 177 -1.15 -1.37 0.19
C ALA A 177 -2.26 -0.58 -0.51
N ILE A 178 -2.27 0.74 -0.34
CA ILE A 178 -3.26 1.65 -0.91
C ILE A 178 -2.55 2.72 -1.73
N PHE A 179 -3.02 2.91 -2.96
CA PHE A 179 -2.55 3.86 -3.95
C PHE A 179 -3.71 4.80 -4.21
N LEU A 180 -3.64 5.99 -3.62
CA LEU A 180 -4.70 6.97 -3.73
C LEU A 180 -4.47 7.85 -4.97
N PRO A 181 -5.53 8.24 -5.68
CA PRO A 181 -5.41 9.11 -6.83
C PRO A 181 -4.82 10.46 -6.38
N PRO A 182 -4.04 11.13 -7.24
CA PRO A 182 -3.65 12.50 -6.98
C PRO A 182 -4.90 13.38 -6.87
N ALA A 183 -4.83 14.47 -6.10
CA ALA A 183 -5.85 15.50 -6.19
C ALA A 183 -6.01 15.96 -7.65
N VAL A 184 -7.25 16.29 -8.03
CA VAL A 184 -7.59 16.83 -9.35
C VAL A 184 -6.71 18.04 -9.69
N ASP A 185 -6.38 18.84 -8.67
CA ASP A 185 -5.35 19.85 -8.75
C ASP A 185 -3.98 19.22 -8.50
N HIS A 186 -3.20 19.04 -9.58
CA HIS A 186 -1.87 18.46 -9.51
C HIS A 186 -0.87 19.30 -8.71
N ASP A 187 -1.18 20.56 -8.42
CA ASP A 187 -0.27 21.48 -7.74
C ASP A 187 -0.46 21.47 -6.21
N ILE A 188 -1.63 21.03 -5.72
CA ILE A 188 -1.92 20.95 -4.28
C ILE A 188 -1.88 19.48 -3.82
N PRO A 189 -0.92 19.09 -2.96
CA PRO A 189 -0.91 17.75 -2.38
C PRO A 189 -2.21 17.51 -1.59
N ALA A 190 -2.91 16.41 -1.87
CA ALA A 190 -3.99 15.97 -1.02
C ALA A 190 -3.44 15.67 0.38
N THR A 191 -4.05 16.22 1.42
CA THR A 191 -3.69 15.93 2.81
C THR A 191 -4.88 15.34 3.56
N PHE A 192 -4.63 14.37 4.42
CA PHE A 192 -5.63 13.75 5.27
C PHE A 192 -5.14 13.71 6.71
N GLU A 193 -6.04 13.95 7.66
CA GLU A 193 -5.74 13.80 9.09
C GLU A 193 -5.64 12.33 9.50
N PHE A 194 -4.82 12.03 10.51
CA PHE A 194 -4.67 10.68 11.08
C PHE A 194 -6.00 10.01 11.45
N LYS A 195 -7.03 10.77 11.86
CA LYS A 195 -8.35 10.23 12.22
C LYS A 195 -8.98 9.39 11.11
N VAL A 196 -8.62 9.65 9.85
CA VAL A 196 -9.12 8.96 8.67
C VAL A 196 -8.73 7.49 8.65
N ILE A 197 -7.55 7.13 9.17
CA ILE A 197 -7.07 5.73 9.20
C ILE A 197 -7.41 5.00 10.50
N ARG A 198 -8.06 5.66 11.47
CA ARG A 198 -8.43 5.02 12.75
C ARG A 198 -9.18 3.70 12.59
N PRO A 199 -10.11 3.51 11.63
CA PRO A 199 -10.81 2.24 11.50
C PRO A 199 -9.86 1.04 11.31
N ILE A 200 -8.81 1.18 10.50
CA ILE A 200 -7.87 0.08 10.22
C ILE A 200 -6.88 -0.19 11.37
N LEU A 201 -6.81 0.68 12.39
CA LEU A 201 -6.02 0.39 13.59
C LEU A 201 -6.59 -0.81 14.38
N ASN A 202 -7.85 -1.20 14.12
CA ASN A 202 -8.46 -2.39 14.71
C ASN A 202 -8.02 -3.70 14.04
N LEU A 203 -7.13 -3.65 13.03
CA LEU A 203 -6.59 -4.83 12.35
C LEU A 203 -5.31 -5.30 13.05
N PRO A 204 -5.35 -6.32 13.93
CA PRO A 204 -4.24 -6.64 14.83
C PRO A 204 -3.06 -7.35 14.14
N ASN A 205 -3.31 -7.92 12.95
CA ASN A 205 -2.34 -8.75 12.23
C ASN A 205 -1.48 -7.97 11.23
N ILE A 206 -1.67 -6.66 11.12
CA ILE A 206 -0.92 -5.83 10.17
C ILE A 206 0.58 -5.88 10.48
N THR A 207 1.33 -6.38 9.50
CA THR A 207 2.80 -6.37 9.47
C THR A 207 3.32 -5.43 8.39
N ARG A 208 2.50 -5.13 7.36
CA ARG A 208 2.89 -4.25 6.26
C ARG A 208 1.76 -3.27 5.96
N PHE A 209 2.07 -1.99 6.10
CA PHE A 209 1.15 -0.92 5.72
C PHE A 209 1.85 0.05 4.76
N MET A 210 1.25 0.26 3.60
CA MET A 210 1.79 1.12 2.56
C MET A 210 0.70 2.05 2.04
N LEU A 211 0.78 3.33 2.37
CA LEU A 211 0.08 4.38 1.66
C LEU A 211 1.03 4.98 0.63
N ARG A 212 0.69 4.89 -0.65
CA ARG A 212 1.50 5.36 -1.77
C ARG A 212 0.81 6.54 -2.46
N ASP A 213 1.55 7.15 -3.38
CA ASP A 213 1.19 8.33 -4.17
C ASP A 213 1.28 9.67 -3.43
N LYS A 214 0.56 10.69 -3.91
CA LYS A 214 0.75 12.11 -3.52
C LYS A 214 -0.07 12.53 -2.29
N SER A 215 -0.83 11.61 -1.69
CA SER A 215 -1.73 11.90 -0.58
C SER A 215 -1.05 11.79 0.78
N HIS A 216 -0.75 12.91 1.41
CA HIS A 216 -0.04 12.93 2.68
C HIS A 216 -0.96 12.71 3.88
N LEU A 217 -0.62 11.73 4.72
CA LEU A 217 -1.24 11.53 6.02
C LEU A 217 -0.55 12.43 7.05
N ILE A 218 -1.25 13.45 7.54
CA ILE A 218 -0.77 14.33 8.60
C ILE A 218 -0.92 13.60 9.93
N MET A 219 0.20 13.36 10.57
CA MET A 219 0.31 12.56 11.79
C MET A 219 1.26 13.25 12.78
N THR A 220 0.94 13.18 14.06
CA THR A 220 1.79 13.64 15.16
C THR A 220 2.55 12.47 15.81
N ASP A 221 3.53 12.77 16.66
CA ASP A 221 4.24 11.73 17.42
C ASP A 221 3.28 10.95 18.37
N ALA A 222 2.21 11.58 18.87
CA ALA A 222 1.19 10.90 19.68
C ALA A 222 0.33 9.92 18.86
N ASP A 223 0.02 10.29 17.61
CA ASP A 223 -0.66 9.41 16.67
C ASP A 223 0.21 8.19 16.31
N VAL A 224 1.52 8.38 16.16
CA VAL A 224 2.47 7.25 15.97
C VAL A 224 2.40 6.29 17.14
N ARG A 225 2.33 6.76 18.40
CA ARG A 225 2.17 5.86 19.57
C ARG A 225 0.90 5.03 19.46
N SER A 226 -0.21 5.66 19.07
CA SER A 226 -1.48 4.97 18.86
C SER A 226 -1.37 3.91 17.75
N LEU A 227 -0.68 4.24 16.66
CA LEU A 227 -0.45 3.35 15.53
C LEU A 227 0.42 2.14 15.90
N VAL A 228 1.57 2.35 16.54
CA VAL A 228 2.47 1.24 16.90
C VAL A 228 1.92 0.39 18.05
N ALA A 229 1.06 0.95 18.90
CA ALA A 229 0.32 0.18 19.90
C ALA A 229 -0.69 -0.76 19.25
N ALA A 230 -1.35 -0.33 18.17
CA ALA A 230 -2.24 -1.16 17.38
C ALA A 230 -1.50 -2.22 16.57
N TRP A 231 -0.31 -1.90 16.03
CA TRP A 231 0.47 -2.77 15.15
C TRP A 231 1.89 -3.06 15.69
N PRO A 232 2.03 -3.79 16.81
CA PRO A 232 3.33 -4.06 17.42
C PRO A 232 4.24 -4.96 16.57
N ARG A 233 3.67 -5.69 15.59
CA ARG A 233 4.39 -6.60 14.68
C ARG A 233 4.75 -5.94 13.34
N LEU A 234 4.67 -4.62 13.24
CA LEU A 234 4.93 -3.89 12.01
C LEU A 234 6.36 -4.09 11.51
N GLU A 235 6.49 -4.59 10.28
CA GLU A 235 7.74 -4.80 9.55
C GLU A 235 7.99 -3.70 8.52
N VAL A 236 6.93 -3.27 7.82
CA VAL A 236 7.00 -2.31 6.72
C VAL A 236 5.96 -1.22 6.95
N PHE A 237 6.42 0.03 7.11
CA PHE A 237 5.54 1.19 7.23
C PHE A 237 5.93 2.27 6.24
N TRP A 238 5.12 2.44 5.20
CA TRP A 238 5.36 3.41 4.15
C TRP A 238 4.22 4.42 4.05
N LEU A 239 4.57 5.69 4.17
CA LEU A 239 3.73 6.83 3.84
C LEU A 239 4.34 7.63 2.68
N PRO A 240 3.55 8.45 1.98
CA PRO A 240 4.08 9.40 1.02
C PRO A 240 5.12 10.33 1.64
N ASN A 241 6.30 10.36 1.03
CA ASN A 241 7.43 11.18 1.47
C ASN A 241 7.99 12.09 0.37
N CYS A 242 7.26 12.19 -0.75
CA CYS A 242 7.61 13.00 -1.90
C CYS A 242 6.65 14.19 -1.96
N ALA A 243 7.14 15.36 -1.55
CA ALA A 243 6.39 16.59 -1.72
C ALA A 243 6.67 17.23 -3.09
N LEU A 244 5.66 17.85 -3.68
CA LEU A 244 5.81 18.69 -4.87
C LEU A 244 6.43 20.06 -4.51
N ASP A 245 6.09 20.58 -3.34
CA ASP A 245 6.61 21.84 -2.80
C ASP A 245 8.08 21.71 -2.36
N GLU A 246 8.86 22.79 -2.54
CA GLU A 246 10.19 22.96 -1.98
C GLU A 246 10.18 22.95 -0.44
N ASN A 247 9.08 23.39 0.18
CA ASN A 247 8.93 23.47 1.64
C ASN A 247 7.82 22.55 2.19
N PRO A 248 8.10 21.25 2.39
CA PRO A 248 7.09 20.27 2.78
C PRO A 248 6.77 20.25 4.28
N ARG A 249 7.03 21.36 5.00
CA ARG A 249 6.77 21.44 6.44
C ARG A 249 5.30 21.29 6.79
N HIS A 250 4.41 21.78 5.94
CA HIS A 250 2.97 21.67 6.18
C HIS A 250 2.45 20.24 5.94
N LEU A 251 3.26 19.36 5.33
CA LEU A 251 2.89 17.97 5.00
C LEU A 251 3.27 16.96 6.09
N THR A 252 3.87 17.40 7.19
CA THR A 252 4.18 16.53 8.33
C THR A 252 4.20 17.30 9.65
N ALA A 253 3.63 16.68 10.68
CA ALA A 253 3.78 17.11 12.07
C ALA A 253 4.66 16.14 12.88
N LEU A 254 5.26 15.15 12.22
CA LEU A 254 6.17 14.19 12.84
C LEU A 254 7.52 14.83 13.06
N THR A 255 8.14 14.53 14.19
CA THR A 255 9.52 14.95 14.44
C THR A 255 10.49 13.79 14.19
N LEU A 256 11.81 14.03 14.23
CA LEU A 256 12.79 12.94 14.26
C LEU A 256 12.61 12.01 15.47
N SER A 257 12.04 12.49 16.58
CA SER A 257 11.78 11.70 17.77
C SER A 257 10.75 10.60 17.53
N SER A 258 9.89 10.73 16.51
CA SER A 258 8.99 9.65 16.08
C SER A 258 9.72 8.35 15.74
N LEU A 259 10.98 8.42 15.28
CA LEU A 259 11.80 7.24 15.01
C LEU A 259 12.09 6.42 16.28
N LEU A 260 12.23 7.08 17.44
CA LEU A 260 12.42 6.41 18.71
C LEU A 260 11.17 5.62 19.13
N ILE A 261 9.98 6.14 18.81
CA ILE A 261 8.71 5.46 19.10
C ILE A 261 8.63 4.14 18.32
N PHE A 262 9.01 4.13 17.04
CA PHE A 262 9.09 2.90 16.25
C PHE A 262 10.13 1.91 16.80
N ILE A 263 11.29 2.40 17.25
CA ILE A 263 12.34 1.55 17.85
C ILE A 263 11.83 0.88 19.13
N ASP A 264 11.12 1.62 19.98
CA ASP A 264 10.65 1.14 21.27
C ASP A 264 9.50 0.11 21.13
N HIS A 265 8.67 0.24 20.09
CA HIS A 265 7.42 -0.51 19.99
C HIS A 265 7.33 -1.51 18.82
N CYS A 266 8.20 -1.42 17.81
CA CYS A 266 8.18 -2.29 16.62
C CYS A 266 9.52 -3.02 16.44
N PRO A 267 9.81 -4.07 17.23
CA PRO A 267 11.10 -4.78 17.19
C PRO A 267 11.37 -5.53 15.89
N SER A 268 10.33 -5.81 15.11
CA SER A 268 10.41 -6.48 13.81
C SER A 268 10.51 -5.51 12.62
N LEU A 269 10.61 -4.20 12.88
CA LEU A 269 10.61 -3.21 11.80
C LEU A 269 11.83 -3.39 10.89
N ARG A 270 11.59 -3.46 9.58
CA ARG A 270 12.60 -3.62 8.52
C ARG A 270 12.67 -2.41 7.61
N GLU A 271 11.53 -1.85 7.22
CA GLU A 271 11.47 -0.69 6.33
C GLU A 271 10.54 0.39 6.85
N LEU A 272 11.05 1.61 6.90
CA LEU A 272 10.33 2.79 7.36
C LEU A 272 10.47 3.91 6.34
N ARG A 273 9.34 4.37 5.78
CA ARG A 273 9.26 5.48 4.84
C ARG A 273 8.21 6.47 5.33
N LEU A 274 8.63 7.70 5.61
CA LEU A 274 7.74 8.78 6.03
C LEU A 274 8.41 10.13 5.82
N LEU A 275 7.61 11.19 5.95
CA LEU A 275 8.09 12.55 6.03
C LEU A 275 8.18 12.96 7.51
N VAL A 276 9.34 13.44 7.95
CA VAL A 276 9.54 13.98 9.31
C VAL A 276 10.14 15.36 9.25
N ASP A 277 9.77 16.21 10.18
CA ASP A 277 10.52 17.41 10.46
C ASP A 277 11.84 17.07 11.17
N ALA A 278 12.94 17.18 10.43
CA ALA A 278 14.27 16.88 10.94
C ALA A 278 14.95 18.05 11.65
N ARG A 279 14.22 19.14 11.92
CA ARG A 279 14.71 20.28 12.70
C ARG A 279 14.75 19.94 14.18
N ILE A 280 15.74 19.16 14.57
CA ILE A 280 15.99 18.79 15.96
C ILE A 280 16.76 19.88 16.71
N THR A 281 16.41 20.09 17.97
CA THR A 281 17.12 20.93 18.94
C THR A 281 18.17 20.13 19.71
N ALA A 282 19.15 20.81 20.31
CA ALA A 282 20.15 20.12 21.15
C ALA A 282 19.54 19.41 22.36
N ALA A 283 18.40 19.90 22.87
CA ALA A 283 17.71 19.32 24.03
C ALA A 283 17.03 17.98 23.70
N GLU A 284 16.57 17.78 22.46
CA GLU A 284 15.96 16.54 21.96
C GLU A 284 17.01 15.47 21.64
N LEU A 285 18.27 15.86 21.53
CA LEU A 285 19.39 15.00 21.17
C LEU A 285 19.98 14.21 22.32
N LYS A 286 19.34 14.21 23.50
CA LYS A 286 19.80 13.44 24.66
C LYS A 286 20.00 11.98 24.21
N PRO A 287 21.25 11.47 24.19
CA PRO A 287 21.48 10.09 23.82
C PRO A 287 20.66 9.23 24.77
N VAL A 288 19.89 8.30 24.23
CA VAL A 288 19.15 7.34 25.05
C VAL A 288 19.81 5.98 24.86
N PRO A 289 20.81 5.64 25.69
CA PRO A 289 21.47 4.33 25.73
C PRO A 289 20.58 3.17 25.27
N GLY A 290 21.10 2.37 24.34
CA GLY A 290 20.42 1.16 23.87
C GLY A 290 19.27 1.37 22.87
N ARG A 291 18.88 2.61 22.53
CA ARG A 291 17.83 2.84 21.52
C ARG A 291 18.38 2.94 20.10
N SER A 292 18.45 1.81 19.43
CA SER A 292 18.76 1.70 18.00
C SER A 292 17.76 0.79 17.31
N PHE A 293 17.50 1.03 16.03
CA PHE A 293 16.75 0.08 15.21
C PHE A 293 17.38 -1.32 15.26
N PRO A 294 16.57 -2.38 15.14
CA PRO A 294 17.06 -3.76 15.20
C PRO A 294 18.11 -4.00 14.11
N LYS A 295 18.97 -5.00 14.31
CA LYS A 295 19.98 -5.37 13.29
C LYS A 295 19.36 -5.77 11.94
N ALA A 296 18.12 -6.26 11.99
CA ALA A 296 17.31 -6.60 10.81
C ALA A 296 16.75 -5.37 10.08
N PHE A 297 16.85 -4.15 10.64
CA PHE A 297 16.36 -2.94 10.01
C PHE A 297 17.17 -2.58 8.77
N GLU A 298 16.49 -2.52 7.63
CA GLU A 298 17.10 -2.46 6.32
C GLU A 298 17.08 -1.06 5.74
N ARG A 299 16.00 -0.31 5.96
CA ARG A 299 15.78 0.93 5.22
C ARG A 299 14.97 1.98 5.97
N LEU A 300 15.56 3.15 6.10
CA LEU A 300 14.91 4.41 6.45
C LEU A 300 14.87 5.32 5.23
N ILE A 301 13.68 5.76 4.82
CA ILE A 301 13.48 6.64 3.66
C ILE A 301 12.75 7.92 4.07
N LEU A 302 13.51 9.00 4.25
CA LEU A 302 12.97 10.29 4.71
C LEU A 302 12.55 11.24 3.57
N GLY A 303 12.77 10.86 2.30
CA GLY A 303 12.25 11.58 1.13
C GLY A 303 12.60 13.08 1.12
N HIS A 304 11.58 13.94 1.07
CA HIS A 304 11.71 15.40 1.07
C HIS A 304 11.69 16.04 2.47
N SER A 305 11.84 15.25 3.54
CA SER A 305 11.80 15.72 4.94
C SER A 305 12.59 17.03 5.14
N PRO A 306 11.99 18.08 5.74
CA PRO A 306 12.67 19.35 5.90
C PRO A 306 13.86 19.21 6.86
N LEU A 307 15.00 19.82 6.50
CA LEU A 307 16.25 19.76 7.26
C LEU A 307 16.62 21.14 7.85
N PRO A 308 17.18 21.21 9.07
CA PRO A 308 17.71 22.44 9.65
C PRO A 308 18.96 22.86 8.88
N GLU A 309 19.30 24.15 8.87
CA GLU A 309 20.47 24.67 8.14
C GLU A 309 21.76 23.91 8.50
N LYS A 310 22.00 23.75 9.80
CA LYS A 310 23.14 23.00 10.37
C LYS A 310 22.78 21.52 10.51
N LEU A 311 23.48 20.65 9.77
CA LEU A 311 23.16 19.22 9.67
C LEU A 311 23.75 18.34 10.79
N HIS A 312 24.65 18.88 11.63
CA HIS A 312 25.44 18.07 12.58
C HIS A 312 24.55 17.36 13.61
N LEU A 313 23.49 18.01 14.09
CA LEU A 313 22.57 17.41 15.05
C LEU A 313 21.79 16.23 14.45
N VAL A 314 21.29 16.38 13.22
CA VAL A 314 20.61 15.29 12.49
C VAL A 314 21.56 14.13 12.23
N ILE A 315 22.80 14.43 11.83
CA ILE A 315 23.83 13.42 11.58
C ILE A 315 24.13 12.66 12.88
N ALA A 316 24.32 13.36 14.00
CA ALA A 316 24.56 12.74 15.31
C ALA A 316 23.40 11.84 15.73
N PHE A 317 22.16 12.33 15.63
CA PHE A 317 20.95 11.56 15.93
C PHE A 317 20.87 10.29 15.09
N LEU A 318 20.99 10.39 13.77
CA LEU A 318 20.91 9.22 12.88
C LEU A 318 22.07 8.24 13.07
N THR A 319 23.24 8.74 13.48
CA THR A 319 24.40 7.92 13.85
C THR A 319 24.16 7.09 15.11
N PHE A 320 23.26 7.54 15.97
CA PHE A 320 22.84 6.83 17.17
C PHE A 320 21.78 5.76 16.88
N VAL A 321 20.73 6.12 16.12
CA VAL A 321 19.58 5.23 15.94
C VAL A 321 19.74 4.18 14.83
N LEU A 322 20.56 4.45 13.80
CA LEU A 322 20.70 3.53 12.67
C LEU A 322 21.77 2.46 12.90
N PRO A 323 21.51 1.18 12.57
CA PRO A 323 22.48 0.10 12.73
C PRO A 323 23.63 0.19 11.70
N ALA A 324 23.35 0.73 10.51
CA ALA A 324 24.31 0.82 9.41
C ALA A 324 24.04 2.05 8.54
N PRO A 325 25.04 2.55 7.78
CA PRO A 325 24.85 3.77 6.99
C PRO A 325 24.06 3.49 5.70
N ARG A 326 24.08 2.24 5.19
CA ARG A 326 23.29 1.78 4.04
C ARG A 326 21.78 1.79 4.30
N THR A 327 21.40 1.86 5.57
CA THR A 327 20.00 1.91 6.00
C THR A 327 19.36 3.23 5.62
N LEU A 328 20.12 4.34 5.56
CA LEU A 328 19.55 5.60 5.09
C LEU A 328 19.49 5.63 3.56
N SER A 329 18.27 5.55 3.04
CA SER A 329 17.97 5.80 1.64
C SER A 329 17.21 7.12 1.48
N TYR A 330 17.26 7.66 0.28
CA TYR A 330 16.39 8.74 -0.13
C TYR A 330 15.71 8.31 -1.43
N SER A 331 14.40 8.42 -1.47
CA SER A 331 13.63 8.31 -2.70
C SER A 331 12.73 9.54 -2.75
N GLY A 332 12.78 10.25 -3.87
CA GLY A 332 11.93 11.39 -4.17
C GLY A 332 11.46 11.22 -5.61
N PHE A 333 10.16 11.38 -5.86
CA PHE A 333 9.65 11.46 -7.22
C PHE A 333 10.38 12.61 -7.92
N ARG A 334 10.98 12.32 -9.09
CA ARG A 334 11.50 13.37 -9.96
C ARG A 334 10.35 13.79 -10.85
N LEU A 335 9.84 15.01 -10.69
CA LEU A 335 9.06 15.61 -11.75
C LEU A 335 9.94 15.60 -13.01
N ARG A 336 9.43 15.05 -14.12
CA ARG A 336 10.18 14.96 -15.38
C ARG A 336 10.71 16.36 -15.74
N GLY A 337 12.02 16.48 -15.97
CA GLY A 337 12.67 17.74 -16.34
C GLY A 337 13.16 18.61 -15.17
N HIS A 338 12.72 18.38 -13.93
CA HIS A 338 13.26 19.12 -12.78
C HIS A 338 14.46 18.41 -12.17
N GLY A 339 15.55 19.16 -11.97
CA GLY A 339 16.73 18.70 -11.26
C GLY A 339 16.41 18.23 -9.84
N ARG A 340 17.36 17.54 -9.19
CA ARG A 340 17.21 17.11 -7.80
C ARG A 340 16.87 18.30 -6.89
N SER A 341 15.79 18.20 -6.12
CA SER A 341 15.34 19.22 -5.17
C SER A 341 16.44 19.60 -4.17
N LYS A 342 16.37 20.81 -3.60
CA LYS A 342 17.34 21.28 -2.59
C LYS A 342 17.42 20.30 -1.42
N ASN A 343 16.28 19.84 -0.90
CA ASN A 343 16.24 18.87 0.20
C ASN A 343 16.87 17.52 -0.19
N HIS A 344 16.64 17.06 -1.42
CA HIS A 344 17.29 15.83 -1.92
C HIS A 344 18.82 15.94 -1.87
N ARG A 345 19.40 17.06 -2.31
CA ARG A 345 20.86 17.26 -2.26
C ARG A 345 21.37 17.28 -0.82
N ARG A 346 20.60 17.87 0.10
CA ARG A 346 20.94 17.95 1.53
C ARG A 346 20.87 16.59 2.23
N TRP A 347 19.85 15.77 1.98
CA TRP A 347 19.79 14.40 2.48
C TRP A 347 20.91 13.51 1.92
N ASN A 348 21.29 13.70 0.66
CA ASN A 348 22.46 13.02 0.11
C ASN A 348 23.76 13.43 0.83
N ARG A 349 23.90 14.70 1.23
CA ARG A 349 25.03 15.16 2.07
C ARG A 349 25.03 14.48 3.44
N VAL A 350 23.87 14.39 4.11
CA VAL A 350 23.73 13.65 5.38
C VAL A 350 24.19 12.21 5.21
N ARG A 351 23.64 11.48 4.23
CA ARG A 351 24.03 10.09 3.92
C ARG A 351 25.52 9.93 3.67
N ASN A 352 26.13 10.85 2.91
CA ASN A 352 27.57 10.80 2.63
C ASN A 352 28.42 10.99 3.89
N VAL A 353 28.02 11.87 4.81
CA VAL A 353 28.70 12.04 6.10
C VAL A 353 28.51 10.79 6.97
N LEU A 354 27.30 10.25 7.07
CA LEU A 354 27.04 8.99 7.78
C LEU A 354 27.93 7.86 7.22
N ASN A 355 27.99 7.66 5.91
CA ASN A 355 28.87 6.66 5.30
C ASN A 355 30.35 6.80 5.72
N ARG A 356 30.85 8.04 5.85
CA ARG A 356 32.23 8.30 6.31
C ARG A 356 32.39 7.97 7.80
N VAL A 357 31.46 8.41 8.64
CA VAL A 357 31.49 8.14 10.10
C VAL A 357 31.53 6.65 10.39
N TRP A 358 30.70 5.84 9.72
CA TRP A 358 30.72 4.38 9.92
C TRP A 358 31.96 3.72 9.35
N ARG A 359 32.53 4.24 8.25
CA ARG A 359 33.79 3.72 7.72
C ARG A 359 34.92 3.89 8.75
N VAL A 360 35.01 5.06 9.38
CA VAL A 360 35.98 5.33 10.44
C VAL A 360 35.76 4.41 11.64
N ARG A 361 34.51 4.23 12.09
CA ARG A 361 34.17 3.31 13.20
C ARG A 361 34.59 1.88 12.91
N ARG A 362 34.41 1.40 11.68
CA ARG A 362 34.85 0.05 11.27
C ARG A 362 36.37 -0.08 11.27
N SER A 363 37.10 0.93 10.80
CA SER A 363 38.57 0.89 10.76
C SER A 363 39.23 0.99 12.13
N THR A 364 38.61 1.68 13.09
CA THR A 364 39.18 1.86 14.44
C THR A 364 38.87 0.72 15.39
N GLY A 365 38.04 -0.25 15.01
CA GLY A 365 37.62 -1.34 15.89
C GLY A 365 36.84 -0.88 17.12
N ILE A 366 36.44 0.40 17.18
CA ILE A 366 35.64 0.94 18.29
C ILE A 366 34.22 0.39 18.10
N SER A 367 33.96 -0.78 18.68
CA SER A 367 32.60 -1.18 19.00
C SER A 367 32.13 -0.21 20.07
N VAL A 368 31.33 0.78 19.68
CA VAL A 368 30.53 1.51 20.67
C VAL A 368 29.57 0.46 21.22
N GLN A 369 29.96 -0.22 22.30
CA GLN A 369 28.96 -0.74 23.23
C GLN A 369 28.17 0.50 23.61
N CYS A 370 26.91 0.57 23.16
CA CYS A 370 26.01 1.62 23.60
C CYS A 370 25.92 1.49 25.13
N MET A 371 26.73 2.29 25.84
CA MET A 371 26.60 2.50 27.28
C MET A 371 25.19 2.99 27.56
#